data_AF-A0A960IFY5-F1
#
_entry.id   AF-A0A960IFY5-F1
#
_cell.length_a   1.000
_cell.length_b   1.000
_cell.length_c   1.000
_cell.angle_alpha   90.00
_cell.angle_beta   90.00
_cell.angle_gamma   90.00
#
_symmetry.space_group_name_H-M   'P 1'
#
loop_
_entity.id
_entity.type
_entity.pdbx_description
1 polymer ?
#
loop_
_entity_poly.entity_id
_entity_poly.type
_entity_poly.pdbx_seq_one_letter_code
_entity_poly.pdbx_strand_id
1 'polypeptide(L)'
;MTSPPPSHADLLRWSEALSGIARTGLGFTQSLYERERFEEVLAVAADIRAAAGHDWDAGAIAVEWMKHVGEGIPGYVTPKVAGGAVDSNDEGEILLDQRADSGVWLYPTGWADVG
;
A
#
# COMPACT_ATOMS: atom_id res chain seq x y z
N MET A 1 -25.51 11.12 -17.21
CA MET A 1 -24.98 12.07 -16.23
C MET A 1 -23.53 11.71 -15.99
N THR A 2 -22.59 12.63 -16.24
CA THR A 2 -21.16 12.42 -15.94
C THR A 2 -20.94 12.68 -14.46
N SER A 3 -20.26 11.77 -13.76
CA SER A 3 -19.83 11.99 -12.38
C SER A 3 -18.96 13.25 -12.27
N PRO A 4 -18.98 13.96 -11.13
CA PRO A 4 -18.08 15.10 -10.92
C PRO A 4 -16.63 14.65 -11.06
N PRO A 5 -15.72 15.55 -11.49
CA PRO A 5 -14.30 15.25 -11.51
C PRO A 5 -13.79 14.91 -10.09
N PRO A 6 -12.72 14.12 -9.96
CA PRO A 6 -12.14 13.77 -8.67
C PRO A 6 -11.76 15.01 -7.87
N SER A 7 -11.99 14.98 -6.55
CA SER A 7 -11.58 16.05 -5.65
C SER A 7 -10.09 15.96 -5.29
N HIS A 8 -9.55 17.02 -4.70
CA HIS A 8 -8.20 17.00 -4.13
C HIS A 8 -8.00 15.84 -3.15
N ALA A 9 -8.98 15.59 -2.28
CA ALA A 9 -8.92 14.50 -1.31
C ALA A 9 -8.91 13.12 -1.99
N ASP A 10 -9.64 12.96 -3.11
CA ASP A 10 -9.61 11.73 -3.89
C ASP A 10 -8.21 11.48 -4.46
N LEU A 11 -7.58 12.50 -5.04
CA LEU A 11 -6.24 12.41 -5.62
C LEU A 11 -5.20 12.05 -4.54
N LEU A 12 -5.25 12.70 -3.36
CA LEU A 12 -4.35 12.36 -2.26
C LEU A 12 -4.51 10.90 -1.82
N ARG A 13 -5.75 10.46 -1.61
CA ARG A 13 -6.05 9.09 -1.20
C ARG A 13 -5.57 8.06 -2.23
N TRP A 14 -5.76 8.33 -3.52
CA TRP A 14 -5.29 7.44 -4.59
C TRP A 14 -3.78 7.37 -4.65
N SER A 15 -3.12 8.52 -4.53
CA SER A 15 -1.66 8.62 -4.51
C SER A 15 -1.06 7.84 -3.34
N GLU A 16 -1.61 8.00 -2.13
CA GLU A 16 -1.15 7.29 -0.93
C GLU A 16 -1.36 5.78 -1.05
N ALA A 17 -2.54 5.35 -1.50
CA ALA A 17 -2.83 3.93 -1.70
C ALA A 17 -1.89 3.28 -2.75
N LEU A 18 -1.72 3.92 -3.92
CA LEU A 18 -0.87 3.38 -4.99
C LEU A 18 0.62 3.37 -4.59
N SER A 19 1.10 4.41 -3.92
CA SER A 19 2.48 4.45 -3.42
C SER A 19 2.71 3.39 -2.34
N GLY A 20 1.76 3.14 -1.45
CA GLY A 20 1.81 2.07 -0.46
C GLY A 20 1.93 0.69 -1.11
N ILE A 21 1.06 0.39 -2.08
CA ILE A 21 1.08 -0.87 -2.83
C ILE A 21 2.42 -1.07 -3.55
N ALA A 22 2.89 -0.05 -4.28
CA ALA A 22 4.14 -0.13 -5.02
C ALA A 22 5.36 -0.34 -4.11
N ARG A 23 5.45 0.40 -2.99
CA ARG A 23 6.55 0.28 -2.04
C ARG A 23 6.57 -1.08 -1.35
N THR A 24 5.40 -1.61 -1.01
CA THR A 24 5.26 -2.98 -0.49
C THR A 24 5.72 -3.99 -1.54
N GLY A 25 5.24 -3.88 -2.78
CA GLY A 25 5.65 -4.74 -3.88
C GLY A 25 7.17 -4.75 -4.10
N LEU A 26 7.80 -3.57 -4.13
CA LEU A 26 9.24 -3.41 -4.27
C LEU A 26 10.05 -3.98 -3.10
N GLY A 27 9.48 -3.98 -1.89
CA GLY A 27 10.13 -4.53 -0.69
C GLY A 27 10.13 -6.07 -0.63
N PHE A 28 9.30 -6.75 -1.42
CA PHE A 28 9.13 -8.21 -1.34
C PHE A 28 9.35 -8.95 -2.67
N THR A 29 9.24 -8.29 -3.81
CA THR A 29 9.44 -8.96 -5.10
C THR A 29 10.92 -9.30 -5.33
N GLN A 30 11.17 -10.49 -5.87
CA GLN A 30 12.47 -10.90 -6.42
C GLN A 30 12.47 -10.88 -7.95
N SER A 31 11.33 -10.60 -8.58
CA SER A 31 11.19 -10.56 -10.03
C SER A 31 11.57 -9.18 -10.54
N LEU A 32 12.59 -9.12 -11.42
CA LEU A 32 13.02 -7.86 -12.05
C LEU A 32 11.86 -7.18 -12.79
N TYR A 33 11.03 -7.96 -13.49
CA TYR A 33 9.88 -7.45 -14.23
C TYR A 33 8.80 -6.85 -13.33
N GLU A 34 8.57 -7.42 -12.14
CA GLU A 34 7.63 -6.86 -11.18
C GLU A 34 8.20 -5.60 -10.53
N ARG A 35 9.51 -5.59 -10.29
CA ARG A 35 10.22 -4.42 -9.76
C ARG A 35 10.02 -3.21 -10.67
N GLU A 36 10.27 -3.36 -11.97
CA GLU A 36 10.07 -2.30 -12.97
C GLU A 36 8.62 -1.79 -12.97
N ARG A 37 7.63 -2.71 -12.92
CA ARG A 37 6.21 -2.34 -12.87
C ARG A 37 5.84 -1.57 -11.60
N PHE A 38 6.39 -1.96 -10.45
CA PHE A 38 6.11 -1.22 -9.21
C PHE A 38 6.80 0.16 -9.20
N GLU A 39 7.97 0.31 -9.82
CA GLU A 39 8.59 1.63 -10.03
C GLU A 39 7.71 2.52 -10.91
N GLU A 40 7.10 1.99 -11.97
CA GLU A 40 6.14 2.72 -12.81
C GLU A 40 4.89 3.13 -12.03
N VAL A 41 4.31 2.22 -11.23
CA VAL A 41 3.15 2.55 -10.37
C VAL A 41 3.50 3.65 -9.37
N LEU A 42 4.72 3.61 -8.80
CA LEU A 42 5.19 4.61 -7.86
C LEU A 42 5.35 5.99 -8.52
N ALA A 43 5.84 6.03 -9.76
CA ALA A 43 5.92 7.26 -10.56
C ALA A 43 4.52 7.86 -10.82
N VAL A 44 3.56 7.04 -11.23
CA VAL A 44 2.16 7.49 -11.43
C VAL A 44 1.54 7.98 -10.12
N ALA A 45 1.79 7.31 -8.99
CA ALA A 45 1.34 7.77 -7.68
C ALA A 45 1.91 9.15 -7.32
N ALA A 46 3.15 9.43 -7.71
CA ALA A 46 3.82 10.71 -7.48
C ALA A 46 3.22 11.81 -8.37
N ASP A 47 2.89 11.51 -9.63
CA ASP A 47 2.16 12.43 -10.52
C ASP A 47 0.80 12.81 -9.93
N ILE A 48 0.06 11.83 -9.39
CA ILE A 48 -1.22 12.09 -8.72
C ILE A 48 -1.02 12.98 -7.49
N ARG A 49 0.05 12.77 -6.69
CA ARG A 49 0.37 13.61 -5.54
C ARG A 49 0.65 15.05 -5.95
N ALA A 50 1.47 15.21 -6.99
CA ALA A 50 1.84 16.50 -7.55
C ALA A 50 0.62 17.22 -8.14
N ALA A 51 -0.32 16.49 -8.75
CA ALA A 51 -1.57 17.05 -9.27
C ALA A 51 -2.57 17.43 -8.17
N ALA A 52 -2.52 16.76 -7.01
CA ALA A 52 -3.33 17.13 -5.87
C ALA A 52 -2.85 18.47 -5.28
N GLY A 53 -1.55 18.64 -5.07
CA GLY A 53 -0.96 19.87 -4.52
C GLY A 53 -0.63 20.95 -5.57
N HIS A 54 -0.40 22.18 -5.11
CA HIS A 54 0.43 23.12 -5.85
C HIS A 54 1.84 23.05 -5.21
N ASP A 55 2.90 22.89 -6.01
CA ASP A 55 4.33 23.01 -5.63
C ASP A 55 5.13 21.76 -5.22
N TRP A 56 4.68 20.54 -5.53
CA TRP A 56 5.54 19.35 -5.36
C TRP A 56 5.95 18.78 -6.73
N ASP A 57 7.25 18.66 -6.96
CA ASP A 57 7.78 17.98 -8.15
C ASP A 57 7.57 16.47 -8.02
N ALA A 58 6.89 15.86 -9.00
CA ALA A 58 6.58 14.43 -9.01
C ALA A 58 7.86 13.58 -8.98
N GLY A 59 8.92 14.01 -9.68
CA GLY A 59 10.23 13.35 -9.64
C GLY A 59 10.83 13.33 -8.24
N ALA A 60 10.81 14.47 -7.54
CA ALA A 60 11.27 14.58 -6.16
C ALA A 60 10.47 13.69 -5.20
N ILE A 61 9.13 13.62 -5.36
CA ILE A 61 8.26 12.74 -4.56
C ILE A 61 8.61 11.26 -4.79
N ALA A 62 8.73 10.83 -6.05
CA ALA A 62 9.06 9.45 -6.38
C ALA A 62 10.43 9.04 -5.82
N VAL A 63 11.43 9.92 -5.94
CA VAL A 63 12.77 9.71 -5.36
C VAL A 63 12.71 9.61 -3.84
N GLU A 64 11.91 10.45 -3.18
CA GLU A 64 11.71 10.42 -1.73
C GLU A 64 11.11 9.08 -1.29
N TRP A 65 10.06 8.61 -1.95
CA TRP A 65 9.45 7.32 -1.65
C TRP A 65 10.37 6.13 -1.94
N MET A 66 11.17 6.19 -3.01
CA MET A 66 12.17 5.17 -3.30
C MET A 66 13.26 5.08 -2.22
N LYS A 67 13.60 6.16 -1.51
CA LYS A 67 14.51 6.07 -0.35
C LYS A 67 13.94 5.23 0.79
N HIS A 68 12.62 5.10 0.84
CA HIS A 68 11.93 4.24 1.79
C HIS A 68 11.74 2.80 1.28
N VAL A 69 12.17 2.50 0.06
CA VAL A 69 12.17 1.16 -0.53
C VAL A 69 13.58 0.57 -0.39
N GLY A 70 13.72 -0.55 0.31
CA GLY A 70 14.99 -1.25 0.43
C GLY A 70 14.84 -2.59 1.14
N GLU A 71 15.85 -3.44 1.02
CA GLU A 71 15.99 -4.61 1.90
C GLU A 71 16.31 -4.12 3.32
N GLY A 72 15.44 -4.41 4.29
CA GLY A 72 15.49 -3.82 5.63
C GLY A 72 14.57 -2.62 5.78
N ILE A 73 14.79 -1.78 6.80
CA ILE A 73 13.92 -0.64 7.12
C ILE A 73 14.77 0.64 7.17
N PRO A 74 14.61 1.58 6.21
CA PRO A 74 15.21 2.91 6.29
C PRO A 74 14.58 3.70 7.45
N GLY A 75 15.41 4.25 8.35
CA GLY A 75 14.96 5.06 9.49
C GLY A 75 14.98 4.36 10.85
N TYR A 76 14.31 4.94 11.86
CA TYR A 76 14.22 4.35 13.19
C TYR A 76 13.22 3.19 13.17
N VAL A 77 13.65 2.01 13.64
CA VAL A 77 12.83 0.81 13.60
C VAL A 77 11.67 0.92 14.59
N THR A 78 10.45 0.94 14.06
CA THR A 78 9.22 0.70 14.81
C THR A 78 8.71 -0.71 14.52
N PRO A 79 7.97 -1.35 15.44
CA PRO A 79 7.27 -2.60 15.14
C PRO A 79 6.36 -2.40 13.91
N LYS A 80 6.37 -3.37 12.98
CA LYS A 80 5.40 -3.37 11.88
C LYS A 80 3.99 -3.62 12.45
N VAL A 81 3.00 -2.90 11.95
CA VAL A 81 1.61 -2.99 12.42
C VAL A 81 0.81 -3.90 11.50
N ALA A 82 0.13 -4.89 12.09
CA ALA A 82 -0.85 -5.73 11.42
C ALA A 82 -2.22 -5.53 12.07
N GLY A 83 -3.27 -5.56 11.27
CA GLY A 83 -4.66 -5.49 11.70
C GLY A 83 -5.33 -6.86 11.56
N GLY A 84 -6.19 -7.20 12.52
CA GLY A 84 -6.98 -8.43 12.48
C GLY A 84 -8.44 -8.16 12.83
N ALA A 85 -9.35 -8.91 12.22
CA ALA A 85 -10.77 -8.88 12.53
C ALA A 85 -11.18 -10.20 13.17
N VAL A 86 -11.96 -10.11 14.26
CA VAL A 86 -12.65 -11.25 14.85
C VAL A 86 -14.14 -10.99 14.67
N ASP A 87 -14.75 -11.81 13.83
CA ASP A 87 -16.18 -11.77 13.54
C ASP A 87 -16.82 -13.08 13.98
N SER A 88 -17.99 -13.00 14.63
CA SER A 88 -18.67 -14.14 15.24
C SER A 88 -20.13 -14.20 14.84
N ASN A 89 -20.67 -15.40 14.65
CA ASN A 89 -22.09 -15.61 14.39
C ASN A 89 -22.91 -15.83 15.68
N ASP A 90 -24.23 -15.91 15.54
CA ASP A 90 -25.15 -16.15 16.66
C ASP A 90 -24.97 -17.52 17.33
N GLU A 91 -24.31 -18.46 16.66
CA GLU A 91 -23.98 -19.80 17.19
C GLU A 91 -22.67 -19.82 18.02
N GLY A 92 -21.96 -18.69 18.10
CA GLY A 92 -20.72 -18.55 18.86
C GLY A 92 -19.46 -19.04 18.12
N GLU A 93 -19.54 -19.23 16.81
CA GLU A 93 -18.39 -19.57 15.95
C GLU A 93 -17.66 -18.30 15.47
N ILE A 94 -16.39 -18.42 15.11
CA ILE A 94 -15.58 -17.30 14.58
C ILE A 94 -15.17 -17.52 13.13
N LEU A 95 -15.14 -16.44 12.34
CA LEU A 95 -14.64 -16.46 10.96
C LEU A 95 -13.12 -16.69 10.92
N LEU A 96 -12.70 -17.68 10.14
CA LEU A 96 -11.30 -18.01 9.89
C LEU A 96 -11.05 -18.15 8.38
N ASP A 97 -9.83 -17.80 7.94
CA ASP A 97 -9.28 -18.05 6.60
C ASP A 97 -8.17 -19.12 6.69
N GLN A 98 -8.16 -20.06 5.73
CA GLN A 98 -7.10 -21.05 5.59
C GLN A 98 -6.06 -20.56 4.58
N ARG A 99 -4.86 -20.24 5.07
CA ARG A 99 -3.81 -19.70 4.21
C ARG A 99 -3.39 -20.71 3.13
N ALA A 100 -3.36 -20.27 1.88
CA ALA A 100 -3.00 -21.10 0.73
C ALA A 100 -1.54 -21.62 0.77
N ASP A 101 -0.64 -20.91 1.45
CA ASP A 101 0.79 -21.26 1.52
C ASP A 101 1.12 -22.33 2.57
N SER A 102 0.38 -22.35 3.67
CA SER A 102 0.71 -23.12 4.88
C SER A 102 -0.40 -24.06 5.34
N GLY A 103 -1.63 -23.88 4.85
CA GLY A 103 -2.80 -24.64 5.27
C GLY A 103 -3.27 -24.35 6.70
N VAL A 104 -2.66 -23.37 7.38
CA VAL A 104 -3.02 -22.96 8.74
C VAL A 104 -4.25 -22.06 8.72
N TRP A 105 -5.18 -22.32 9.63
CA TRP A 105 -6.35 -21.49 9.86
C TRP A 105 -6.01 -20.32 10.79
N LEU A 106 -6.42 -19.11 10.41
CA LEU A 106 -6.21 -17.89 11.17
C LEU A 106 -7.41 -16.95 11.00
N TYR A 107 -7.68 -16.09 11.99
CA TYR A 107 -8.68 -15.04 11.80
C TYR A 107 -8.24 -14.07 10.68
N PRO A 108 -9.16 -13.45 9.94
CA PRO A 108 -8.83 -12.51 8.88
C PRO A 108 -7.85 -11.44 9.38
N THR A 109 -6.68 -11.37 8.75
CA THR A 109 -5.58 -10.51 9.19
C THR A 109 -4.72 -10.06 8.01
N GLY A 110 -3.99 -8.97 8.19
CA GLY A 110 -3.10 -8.42 7.18
C GLY A 110 -2.25 -7.29 7.71
N TRP A 111 -1.34 -6.79 6.87
CA TRP A 111 -0.61 -5.57 7.17
C TRP A 111 -1.55 -4.36 7.21
N ALA A 112 -1.25 -3.41 8.08
CA ALA A 112 -1.89 -2.10 8.01
C ALA A 112 -1.26 -1.32 6.85
N ASP A 113 -2.04 -1.07 5.80
CA ASP A 113 -1.62 -0.22 4.69
C ASP A 113 -1.57 1.25 5.11
N VAL A 114 -0.74 2.03 4.41
CA VAL A 114 -0.65 3.49 4.60
C VAL A 114 -1.90 4.17 4.04
N GLY A 115 -2.53 5.04 4.83
CA GLY A 115 -3.75 5.78 4.50
C GLY A 115 -4.57 6.06 5.76
#